data_AF-A0A838QK47-F1
#
_entry.id   AF-A0A838QK47-F1
#
_cell.length_a   1.000
_cell.length_b   1.000
_cell.length_c   1.000
_cell.angle_alpha   90.00
_cell.angle_beta   90.00
_cell.angle_gamma   90.00
#
_symmetry.space_group_name_H-M   'P 1'
#
loop_
_entity.id
_entity.type
_entity.pdbx_description
1 polymer ?
#
loop_
_entity_poly.entity_id
_entity_poly.type
_entity_poly.pdbx_seq_one_letter_code
_entity_poly.pdbx_strand_id
1 'polypeptide(L)'
;MRPAPGAGALCRLVCQLMVTGPAVAVVACGGGDLVIPPDEPRQIEVVDGNDQIGRAGLPLEEPVVVRLTDEAGVGIPGRAVAWVVFAGSGRTMPQTSMTDAEGLASATWILGPSVGPNTLQAVVSEVGLATFSAFAAAGDGGGGGGGDVAPSATRSAISVDPSTLEAGSGISTITVVVRNRSGDPVENASVGSSGSFGADDGGGRGR
;
A
#
# COMPACT_ATOMS: atom_id res chain seq x y z
N MET A 1 -3.39 63.71 -47.63
CA MET A 1 -2.27 63.27 -46.77
C MET A 1 -1.32 62.39 -47.61
N ARG A 2 -0.05 62.82 -47.74
CA ARG A 2 1.13 62.01 -48.14
C ARG A 2 1.47 61.03 -46.99
N PRO A 3 2.49 60.14 -47.06
CA PRO A 3 2.95 59.22 -48.12
C PRO A 3 3.23 57.78 -47.58
N ALA A 4 3.68 56.87 -48.46
CA ALA A 4 4.30 55.56 -48.19
C ALA A 4 5.77 55.72 -47.69
N PRO A 5 6.77 54.84 -47.95
CA PRO A 5 6.92 53.37 -48.12
C PRO A 5 8.22 52.82 -47.41
N GLY A 6 8.60 51.56 -47.68
CA GLY A 6 10.02 51.16 -47.83
C GLY A 6 10.47 50.03 -46.90
N ALA A 7 10.56 48.78 -47.36
CA ALA A 7 11.69 48.21 -48.11
C ALA A 7 12.94 48.05 -47.21
N GLY A 8 13.61 46.91 -47.10
CA GLY A 8 13.53 45.65 -47.82
C GLY A 8 14.80 44.84 -47.54
N ALA A 9 14.91 43.72 -48.25
CA ALA A 9 16.14 43.01 -48.57
C ALA A 9 16.88 42.25 -47.44
N LEU A 10 16.61 40.95 -47.39
CA LEU A 10 17.59 39.90 -47.73
C LEU A 10 19.04 40.39 -47.88
N CYS A 11 19.95 39.92 -47.02
CA CYS A 11 21.37 39.85 -47.34
C CYS A 11 21.93 38.49 -46.91
N ARG A 12 21.91 37.52 -47.83
CA ARG A 12 22.83 36.39 -47.85
C ARG A 12 24.16 36.90 -48.42
N LEU A 13 25.27 36.88 -47.66
CA LEU A 13 26.57 36.36 -48.11
C LEU A 13 27.65 36.44 -47.01
N VAL A 14 28.26 35.28 -46.76
CA VAL A 14 29.68 35.01 -46.54
C VAL A 14 30.59 36.20 -46.22
N CYS A 15 31.23 36.18 -45.05
CA CYS A 15 32.50 36.86 -44.83
C CYS A 15 33.42 36.00 -43.95
N GLN A 16 34.13 35.06 -44.59
CA GLN A 16 35.38 34.48 -44.06
C GLN A 16 36.44 35.59 -44.01
N LEU A 17 37.05 35.86 -42.85
CA LEU A 17 38.53 35.90 -42.68
C LEU A 17 38.96 36.17 -41.22
N MET A 18 39.90 35.34 -40.80
CA MET A 18 40.85 35.38 -39.67
C MET A 18 41.02 36.70 -38.88
N VAL A 19 40.90 36.62 -37.54
CA VAL A 19 41.71 37.41 -36.61
C VAL A 19 42.10 36.56 -35.40
N THR A 20 43.41 36.37 -35.23
CA THR A 20 44.09 35.73 -34.11
C THR A 20 44.15 36.67 -32.90
N GLY A 21 43.68 36.21 -31.74
CA GLY A 21 43.92 36.84 -30.45
C GLY A 21 43.68 35.85 -29.30
N PRO A 22 44.48 35.86 -28.21
CA PRO A 22 44.27 34.95 -27.08
C PRO A 22 43.10 35.48 -26.26
N ALA A 23 41.89 34.98 -26.54
CA ALA A 23 40.75 35.19 -25.67
C ALA A 23 40.92 34.30 -24.43
N VAL A 24 41.06 34.95 -23.28
CA VAL A 24 40.99 34.32 -21.95
C VAL A 24 39.67 33.57 -21.87
N ALA A 25 39.73 32.24 -21.91
CA ALA A 25 38.58 31.39 -21.68
C ALA A 25 38.26 31.42 -20.18
N VAL A 26 37.39 32.34 -19.78
CA VAL A 26 36.67 32.18 -18.51
C VAL A 26 35.80 30.94 -18.69
N VAL A 27 36.22 29.83 -18.09
CA VAL A 27 35.38 28.66 -17.88
C VAL A 27 34.26 29.12 -16.96
N ALA A 28 33.17 29.60 -17.54
CA ALA A 28 31.88 29.58 -16.89
C ALA A 28 31.53 28.09 -16.76
N CYS A 29 31.84 27.52 -15.59
CA CYS A 29 31.10 26.35 -15.15
C CYS A 29 29.65 26.82 -15.04
N GLY A 30 28.87 26.57 -16.08
CA GLY A 30 27.43 26.66 -16.05
C GLY A 30 26.98 25.66 -15.00
N GLY A 31 26.92 26.11 -13.74
CA GLY A 31 26.09 25.51 -12.73
C GLY A 31 24.67 25.67 -13.22
N GLY A 32 24.26 24.74 -14.09
CA GLY A 32 22.87 24.52 -14.42
C GLY A 32 22.21 24.24 -13.08
N ASP A 33 21.57 25.27 -12.54
CA ASP A 33 20.14 25.24 -12.26
C ASP A 33 19.59 23.81 -12.24
N LEU A 34 20.00 23.06 -11.22
CA LEU A 34 19.25 21.89 -10.79
C LEU A 34 18.00 22.48 -10.11
N VAL A 35 17.10 23.03 -10.92
CA VAL A 35 15.69 23.11 -10.54
C VAL A 35 15.27 21.66 -10.43
N ILE A 36 15.40 21.11 -9.22
CA ILE A 36 14.66 19.93 -8.83
C ILE A 36 13.19 20.38 -8.92
N PRO A 37 12.40 19.86 -9.88
CA PRO A 37 11.00 20.20 -9.96
C PRO A 37 10.37 19.78 -8.63
N PRO A 38 9.68 20.66 -7.90
CA PRO A 38 9.20 20.39 -6.53
C PRO A 38 8.09 19.33 -6.44
N ASP A 39 7.80 18.59 -7.51
CA ASP A 39 6.62 17.73 -7.63
C ASP A 39 6.96 16.29 -8.08
N GLU A 40 8.23 15.87 -7.97
CA GLU A 40 8.61 14.49 -8.28
C GLU A 40 8.26 13.56 -7.11
N PRO A 41 7.32 12.61 -7.31
CA PRO A 41 6.96 11.67 -6.28
C PRO A 41 8.11 10.69 -6.04
N ARG A 42 8.54 10.59 -4.78
CA ARG A 42 9.71 9.80 -4.38
C ARG A 42 9.30 8.56 -3.62
N GLN A 43 8.23 8.66 -2.82
CA GLN A 43 7.88 7.61 -1.87
C GLN A 43 6.37 7.42 -1.78
N ILE A 44 5.97 6.15 -1.74
CA ILE A 44 4.63 5.71 -1.37
C ILE A 44 4.71 4.96 -0.04
N GLU A 45 3.89 5.34 0.92
CA GLU A 45 3.80 4.70 2.23
C GLU A 45 2.38 4.24 2.54
N VAL A 46 2.28 3.18 3.34
CA VAL A 46 1.01 2.72 3.89
C VAL A 46 0.71 3.55 5.14
N VAL A 47 -0.44 4.21 5.16
CA VAL A 47 -0.90 5.00 6.31
C VAL A 47 -1.84 4.20 7.17
N ASP A 48 -2.79 3.49 6.55
CA ASP A 48 -3.86 2.81 7.27
C ASP A 48 -4.43 1.60 6.51
N GLY A 49 -5.10 0.71 7.22
CA GLY A 49 -5.81 -0.44 6.67
C GLY A 49 -4.91 -1.63 6.30
N ASN A 50 -3.70 -1.72 6.87
CA ASN A 50 -2.84 -2.91 6.75
C ASN A 50 -3.12 -3.95 7.84
N ASP A 51 -2.74 -5.20 7.58
CA ASP A 51 -2.83 -6.35 8.50
C ASP A 51 -4.25 -6.59 9.07
N GLN A 52 -5.26 -6.23 8.30
CA GLN A 52 -6.67 -6.36 8.71
C GLN A 52 -7.15 -7.82 8.66
N ILE A 53 -8.15 -8.11 9.49
CA ILE A 53 -8.87 -9.39 9.46
C ILE A 53 -10.30 -9.09 9.05
N GLY A 54 -10.71 -9.62 7.90
CA GLY A 54 -12.05 -9.45 7.36
C GLY A 54 -12.74 -10.78 7.10
N ARG A 55 -14.04 -10.74 6.84
CA ARG A 55 -14.78 -11.93 6.44
C ARG A 55 -14.56 -12.22 4.95
N ALA A 56 -14.38 -13.48 4.61
CA ALA A 56 -14.25 -13.93 3.23
C ALA A 56 -15.46 -13.48 2.40
N GLY A 57 -15.21 -12.83 1.25
CA GLY A 57 -16.23 -12.30 0.35
C GLY A 57 -16.85 -10.96 0.76
N LEU A 58 -16.42 -10.33 1.87
CA LEU A 58 -16.95 -9.06 2.36
C LEU A 58 -15.90 -7.93 2.30
N PRO A 59 -16.34 -6.65 2.29
CA PRO A 59 -15.46 -5.52 2.46
C PRO A 59 -14.78 -5.54 3.85
N LEU A 60 -13.53 -5.08 3.89
CA LEU A 60 -12.83 -4.73 5.13
C LEU A 60 -13.55 -3.58 5.84
N GLU A 61 -13.47 -3.57 7.17
CA GLU A 61 -14.07 -2.51 7.99
C GLU A 61 -13.31 -1.19 7.83
N GLU A 62 -11.98 -1.25 7.76
CA GLU A 62 -11.14 -0.08 7.54
C GLU A 62 -10.74 -0.02 6.05
N PRO A 63 -10.87 1.15 5.40
CA PRO A 63 -10.37 1.33 4.05
C PRO A 63 -8.84 1.27 4.04
N VAL A 64 -8.26 0.83 2.91
CA VAL A 64 -6.81 0.92 2.72
C VAL A 64 -6.44 2.34 2.34
N VAL A 65 -5.41 2.89 2.97
CA VAL A 65 -4.95 4.27 2.74
C VAL A 65 -3.45 4.28 2.51
N VAL A 66 -3.03 4.92 1.41
CA VAL A 66 -1.63 5.24 1.13
C VAL A 66 -1.42 6.75 1.12
N ARG A 67 -0.19 7.16 1.39
CA ARG A 67 0.28 8.53 1.20
C ARG A 67 1.42 8.57 0.21
N LEU A 68 1.36 9.54 -0.69
CA LEU A 68 2.40 9.82 -1.67
C LEU A 68 3.10 11.12 -1.30
N THR A 69 4.42 11.05 -1.11
CA THR A 69 5.23 12.20 -0.69
C THR A 69 6.41 12.47 -1.63
N ASP A 70 6.83 13.73 -1.65
CA ASP A 70 8.09 14.19 -2.23
C ASP A 70 9.29 13.92 -1.29
N GLU A 71 10.47 14.40 -1.68
CA GLU A 71 11.71 14.30 -0.90
C GLU A 71 11.67 15.13 0.40
N ALA A 72 10.84 16.16 0.46
CA ALA A 72 10.64 17.02 1.63
C ALA A 72 9.55 16.49 2.58
N GLY A 73 8.88 15.39 2.24
CA GLY A 73 7.76 14.80 3.00
C GLY A 73 6.40 15.46 2.75
N VAL A 74 6.30 16.34 1.76
CA VAL A 74 5.08 17.03 1.34
C VAL A 74 4.23 16.09 0.49
N GLY A 75 2.92 16.08 0.75
CA GLY A 75 1.96 15.28 0.00
C GLY A 75 1.77 15.78 -1.43
N ILE A 76 1.75 14.87 -2.41
CA ILE A 76 1.60 15.23 -3.83
C ILE A 76 0.16 14.91 -4.30
N PRO A 77 -0.66 15.92 -4.64
CA PRO A 77 -2.01 15.73 -5.17
C PRO A 77 -2.04 15.29 -6.64
N GLY A 78 -3.18 14.72 -7.06
CA GLY A 78 -3.51 14.48 -8.47
C GLY A 78 -2.77 13.31 -9.12
N ARG A 79 -2.14 12.43 -8.33
CA ARG A 79 -1.45 11.23 -8.83
C ARG A 79 -2.37 10.01 -8.75
N ALA A 80 -2.37 9.21 -9.81
CA ALA A 80 -3.18 8.01 -9.88
C ALA A 80 -2.51 6.85 -9.11
N VAL A 81 -3.25 6.27 -8.18
CA VAL A 81 -2.89 5.05 -7.44
C VAL A 81 -3.74 3.90 -7.96
N ALA A 82 -3.11 2.88 -8.53
CA ALA A 82 -3.77 1.68 -9.00
C ALA A 82 -3.77 0.59 -7.92
N TRP A 83 -4.94 0.04 -7.60
CA TRP A 83 -5.10 -0.98 -6.58
C TRP A 83 -5.19 -2.37 -7.22
N VAL A 84 -4.14 -3.17 -7.07
CA VAL A 84 -3.99 -4.48 -7.71
C VAL A 84 -3.99 -5.59 -6.66
N VAL A 85 -4.99 -6.46 -6.71
CA VAL A 85 -5.03 -7.63 -5.82
C VAL A 85 -4.03 -8.67 -6.33
N PHE A 86 -2.96 -8.88 -5.57
CA PHE A 86 -1.90 -9.82 -5.89
C PHE A 86 -2.26 -11.25 -5.48
N ALA A 87 -2.92 -11.41 -4.32
CA ALA A 87 -3.34 -12.72 -3.80
C ALA A 87 -4.73 -12.65 -3.15
N GLY A 88 -5.47 -13.76 -3.24
CA GLY A 88 -6.76 -13.93 -2.57
C GLY A 88 -8.00 -13.63 -3.43
N SER A 89 -7.86 -13.25 -4.71
CA SER A 89 -8.98 -13.07 -5.65
C SER A 89 -10.08 -12.09 -5.21
N GLY A 90 -9.72 -11.13 -4.33
CA GLY A 90 -10.59 -10.02 -3.94
C GLY A 90 -10.72 -8.95 -5.03
N ARG A 91 -11.32 -7.81 -4.66
CA ARG A 91 -11.44 -6.62 -5.52
C ARG A 91 -11.40 -5.34 -4.69
N THR A 92 -11.07 -4.23 -5.31
CA THR A 92 -11.04 -2.90 -4.69
C THR A 92 -12.03 -1.96 -5.35
N MET A 93 -12.57 -1.03 -4.57
CA MET A 93 -13.50 -0.02 -5.06
C MET A 93 -13.15 1.34 -4.42
N PRO A 94 -12.72 2.33 -5.23
CA PRO A 94 -12.43 2.23 -6.67
C PRO A 94 -11.17 1.39 -6.98
N GLN A 95 -11.01 0.93 -8.22
CA GLN A 95 -9.78 0.24 -8.68
C GLN A 95 -8.60 1.20 -8.89
N THR A 96 -8.90 2.48 -9.09
CA THR A 96 -7.90 3.54 -9.19
C THR A 96 -8.43 4.77 -8.48
N SER A 97 -7.61 5.39 -7.64
CA SER A 97 -7.93 6.62 -6.91
C SER A 97 -6.87 7.68 -7.17
N MET A 98 -7.25 8.96 -7.10
CA MET A 98 -6.30 10.07 -7.18
C MET A 98 -5.89 10.49 -5.78
N THR A 99 -4.63 10.90 -5.60
CA THR A 99 -4.16 11.50 -4.36
C THR A 99 -4.78 12.89 -4.14
N ASP A 100 -5.12 13.21 -2.91
CA ASP A 100 -5.65 14.53 -2.51
C ASP A 100 -4.55 15.54 -2.17
N ALA A 101 -4.94 16.71 -1.62
CA ALA A 101 -4.01 17.79 -1.25
C ALA A 101 -2.96 17.38 -0.21
N GLU A 102 -3.22 16.33 0.57
CA GLU A 102 -2.30 15.77 1.56
C GLU A 102 -1.50 14.59 1.00
N GLY A 103 -1.68 14.27 -0.29
CA GLY A 103 -1.07 13.13 -0.96
C GLY A 103 -1.75 11.81 -0.62
N LEU A 104 -2.93 11.81 -0.01
CA LEU A 104 -3.63 10.62 0.45
C LEU A 104 -4.52 10.04 -0.64
N ALA A 105 -4.52 8.72 -0.74
CA ALA A 105 -5.41 7.97 -1.61
C ALA A 105 -5.98 6.76 -0.86
N SER A 106 -7.29 6.54 -0.99
CA SER A 106 -7.98 5.46 -0.28
C SER A 106 -8.86 4.62 -1.20
N ALA A 107 -9.05 3.36 -0.80
CA ALA A 107 -9.99 2.45 -1.44
C ALA A 107 -10.59 1.47 -0.44
N THR A 108 -11.81 1.02 -0.71
CA THR A 108 -12.40 -0.10 0.03
C THR A 108 -11.93 -1.41 -0.58
N TRP A 109 -11.33 -2.27 0.23
CA TRP A 109 -10.88 -3.59 -0.19
C TRP A 109 -11.91 -4.67 0.20
N ILE A 110 -12.36 -5.43 -0.79
CA ILE A 110 -13.25 -6.58 -0.63
C ILE A 110 -12.41 -7.85 -0.78
N LEU A 111 -12.39 -8.67 0.27
CA LEU A 111 -11.63 -9.92 0.28
C LEU A 111 -12.28 -10.97 -0.64
N GLY A 112 -11.47 -11.91 -1.12
CA GLY A 112 -12.01 -13.02 -1.90
C GLY A 112 -12.86 -13.98 -1.06
N PRO A 113 -13.63 -14.86 -1.72
CA PRO A 113 -14.53 -15.80 -1.05
C PRO A 113 -13.82 -16.93 -0.31
N SER A 114 -12.51 -17.09 -0.51
CA SER A 114 -11.70 -18.12 0.12
C SER A 114 -11.03 -17.60 1.39
N VAL A 115 -11.06 -18.41 2.44
CA VAL A 115 -10.36 -18.15 3.70
C VAL A 115 -8.86 -18.26 3.48
N GLY A 116 -8.10 -17.31 4.01
CA GLY A 116 -6.65 -17.29 3.91
C GLY A 116 -6.03 -15.90 3.74
N PRO A 117 -4.70 -15.84 3.56
CA PRO A 117 -4.00 -14.58 3.33
C PRO A 117 -4.40 -13.97 1.98
N ASN A 118 -4.65 -12.67 2.01
CA ASN A 118 -4.94 -11.83 0.85
C ASN A 118 -3.85 -10.74 0.79
N THR A 119 -3.45 -10.38 -0.42
CA THR A 119 -2.41 -9.36 -0.63
C THR A 119 -2.88 -8.37 -1.68
N LEU A 120 -2.80 -7.09 -1.36
CA LEU A 120 -3.14 -5.98 -2.24
C LEU A 120 -1.91 -5.11 -2.44
N GLN A 121 -1.70 -4.63 -3.65
CA GLN A 121 -0.61 -3.71 -3.99
C GLN A 121 -1.19 -2.40 -4.51
N ALA A 122 -0.77 -1.30 -3.90
CA ALA A 122 -1.01 0.05 -4.40
C ALA A 122 0.17 0.44 -5.28
N VAL A 123 -0.07 0.67 -6.57
CA VAL A 123 0.97 0.95 -7.57
C VAL A 123 0.82 2.38 -8.04
N VAL A 124 1.93 3.12 -8.01
CA VAL A 124 2.02 4.48 -8.56
C VAL A 124 3.12 4.50 -9.61
N SER A 125 2.76 4.93 -10.82
CA SER A 125 3.71 5.03 -11.94
C SER A 125 4.90 5.89 -11.56
N GLU A 126 6.10 5.44 -11.94
CA GLU A 126 7.37 6.15 -11.73
C GLU A 126 7.86 6.26 -10.27
N VAL A 127 7.09 5.75 -9.30
CA VAL A 127 7.43 5.81 -7.86
C VAL A 127 7.73 4.43 -7.31
N GLY A 128 6.80 3.49 -7.49
CA GLY A 128 6.90 2.15 -6.90
C GLY A 128 5.54 1.61 -6.46
N LEU A 129 5.59 0.70 -5.49
CA LEU A 129 4.42 0.05 -4.93
C LEU A 129 4.46 -0.02 -3.40
N ALA A 130 3.29 0.06 -2.79
CA ALA A 130 3.06 -0.26 -1.39
C ALA A 130 2.25 -1.56 -1.30
N THR A 131 2.57 -2.42 -0.34
CA THR A 131 1.90 -3.72 -0.18
C THR A 131 1.08 -3.74 1.10
N PHE A 132 -0.16 -4.21 0.97
CA PHE A 132 -1.10 -4.44 2.04
C PHE A 132 -1.32 -5.94 2.22
N SER A 133 -1.38 -6.37 3.46
CA SER A 133 -1.77 -7.72 3.84
C SER A 133 -3.13 -7.69 4.55
N ALA A 134 -3.96 -8.68 4.27
CA ALA A 134 -5.17 -8.93 5.05
C ALA A 134 -5.41 -10.43 5.17
N PHE A 135 -6.14 -10.84 6.20
CA PHE A 135 -6.56 -12.21 6.39
C PHE A 135 -8.07 -12.33 6.19
N ALA A 136 -8.48 -13.13 5.21
CA ALA A 136 -9.87 -13.53 5.05
C ALA A 136 -10.17 -14.63 6.06
N ALA A 137 -10.83 -14.26 7.16
CA ALA A 137 -11.43 -15.19 8.08
C ALA A 137 -12.74 -15.73 7.51
N ALA A 138 -13.10 -16.93 7.94
CA ALA A 138 -14.32 -17.56 7.50
C ALA A 138 -15.53 -16.77 8.02
N GLY A 139 -16.40 -16.32 7.11
CA GLY A 139 -17.60 -15.58 7.47
C GLY A 139 -18.74 -16.52 7.89
N ASP A 140 -19.53 -16.09 8.87
CA ASP A 140 -20.83 -16.64 9.23
C ASP A 140 -21.78 -16.49 8.03
N GLY A 141 -21.67 -17.37 7.04
CA GLY A 141 -22.37 -17.30 5.75
C GLY A 141 -23.86 -16.99 5.90
N GLY A 142 -24.26 -15.79 5.49
CA GLY A 142 -25.65 -15.41 5.30
C GLY A 142 -26.08 -15.65 3.85
N GLY A 143 -26.15 -16.91 3.43
CA GLY A 143 -26.63 -17.30 2.10
C GLY A 143 -27.54 -18.52 2.23
N GLY A 144 -28.83 -18.32 2.01
CA GLY A 144 -29.88 -19.27 2.35
C GLY A 144 -29.84 -20.61 1.61
N GLY A 145 -30.35 -21.64 2.30
CA GLY A 145 -30.85 -22.88 1.71
C GLY A 145 -29.87 -24.04 1.68
N GLY A 146 -29.59 -24.65 2.84
CA GLY A 146 -28.97 -25.98 2.90
C GLY A 146 -27.99 -26.17 4.06
N GLY A 147 -28.48 -26.22 5.29
CA GLY A 147 -27.70 -26.52 6.50
C GLY A 147 -26.74 -25.40 6.90
N ASP A 148 -26.65 -25.10 8.19
CA ASP A 148 -25.69 -24.14 8.74
C ASP A 148 -24.27 -24.70 8.65
N VAL A 149 -23.69 -24.86 7.46
CA VAL A 149 -22.31 -25.40 7.32
C VAL A 149 -21.25 -24.30 7.41
N ALA A 150 -21.69 -23.03 7.43
CA ALA A 150 -20.79 -21.89 7.46
C ALA A 150 -20.20 -21.67 8.87
N PRO A 151 -18.88 -21.43 8.98
CA PRO A 151 -18.20 -21.20 10.25
C PRO A 151 -18.64 -19.91 10.94
N SER A 152 -18.86 -20.08 12.25
CA SER A 152 -19.25 -19.22 13.36
C SER A 152 -18.15 -18.43 14.09
N ALA A 153 -17.85 -17.16 13.81
CA ALA A 153 -16.89 -16.40 14.61
C ALA A 153 -17.32 -16.26 16.09
N THR A 154 -18.63 -16.21 16.35
CA THR A 154 -19.20 -16.10 17.72
C THR A 154 -19.39 -17.46 18.41
N ARG A 155 -19.22 -18.57 17.68
CA ARG A 155 -19.44 -19.93 18.17
C ARG A 155 -18.16 -20.75 18.23
N SER A 156 -17.14 -20.37 17.49
CA SER A 156 -15.82 -21.00 17.49
C SER A 156 -15.06 -20.67 18.77
N ALA A 157 -14.17 -21.57 19.19
CA ALA A 157 -13.39 -21.41 20.43
C ALA A 157 -11.92 -21.71 20.19
N ILE A 158 -11.05 -20.94 20.85
CA ILE A 158 -9.62 -21.19 20.94
C ILE A 158 -9.32 -21.55 22.40
N SER A 159 -8.64 -22.67 22.60
CA SER A 159 -8.19 -23.13 23.93
C SER A 159 -6.70 -23.44 23.87
N VAL A 160 -5.96 -23.01 24.89
CA VAL A 160 -4.54 -23.33 25.03
C VAL A 160 -4.33 -24.12 26.32
N ASP A 161 -3.64 -25.26 26.23
CA ASP A 161 -3.37 -26.11 27.38
C ASP A 161 -1.97 -26.75 27.27
N PRO A 162 -1.11 -26.64 28.31
CA PRO A 162 -1.24 -25.76 29.48
C PRO A 162 -1.13 -24.27 29.12
N SER A 163 -1.69 -23.37 29.95
CA SER A 163 -1.61 -21.92 29.75
C SER A 163 -0.34 -21.25 30.26
N THR A 164 0.55 -22.02 30.91
CA THR A 164 1.85 -21.58 31.42
C THR A 164 2.90 -22.64 31.09
N LEU A 165 4.08 -22.21 30.64
CA LEU A 165 5.18 -23.09 30.27
C LEU A 165 6.46 -22.72 31.01
N GLU A 166 7.27 -23.73 31.33
CA GLU A 166 8.67 -23.50 31.70
C GLU A 166 9.48 -23.10 30.46
N ALA A 167 10.28 -22.04 30.61
CA ALA A 167 11.12 -21.54 29.53
C ALA A 167 12.15 -22.60 29.10
N GLY A 168 12.20 -22.87 27.79
CA GLY A 168 13.20 -23.77 27.17
C GLY A 168 12.82 -25.25 27.08
N SER A 169 11.74 -25.69 27.73
CA SER A 169 11.31 -27.10 27.70
C SER A 169 9.79 -27.31 27.61
N GLY A 170 8.98 -26.29 27.92
CA GLY A 170 7.53 -26.41 27.89
C GLY A 170 6.96 -26.47 26.47
N ILE A 171 5.93 -27.30 26.29
CA ILE A 171 5.12 -27.37 25.06
C ILE A 171 3.67 -27.09 25.43
N SER A 172 3.06 -26.07 24.83
CA SER A 172 1.60 -25.82 24.90
C SER A 172 0.95 -26.24 23.60
N THR A 173 -0.22 -26.86 23.70
CA THR A 173 -1.05 -27.16 22.53
C THR A 173 -2.14 -26.11 22.41
N ILE A 174 -2.19 -25.44 21.26
CA ILE A 174 -3.30 -24.55 20.89
C ILE A 174 -4.31 -25.38 20.10
N THR A 175 -5.52 -25.52 20.66
CA THR A 175 -6.65 -26.18 20.01
C THR A 175 -7.63 -25.14 19.52
N VAL A 176 -7.88 -25.13 18.21
CA VAL A 176 -8.90 -24.28 17.58
C VAL A 176 -10.08 -25.16 17.18
N VAL A 177 -11.26 -24.89 17.73
CA VAL A 177 -12.51 -25.57 17.37
C VAL A 177 -13.37 -24.58 16.59
N VAL A 178 -13.43 -24.77 15.27
CA VAL A 178 -14.30 -23.99 14.38
C VAL A 178 -15.70 -24.60 14.42
N ARG A 179 -16.69 -23.81 14.82
CA ARG A 179 -18.10 -24.24 14.89
C ARG A 179 -18.98 -23.41 13.99
N ASN A 180 -20.09 -23.95 13.49
CA ASN A 180 -21.11 -23.21 12.75
C ASN A 180 -22.04 -22.40 13.70
N ARG A 181 -23.05 -21.71 13.15
CA ARG A 181 -24.06 -20.99 13.94
C ARG A 181 -24.82 -21.92 14.91
N SER A 182 -25.09 -23.14 14.49
CA SER A 182 -25.79 -24.17 15.27
C SER A 182 -24.93 -24.72 16.42
N GLY A 183 -23.61 -24.55 16.37
CA GLY A 183 -22.65 -25.07 17.35
C GLY A 183 -21.96 -26.38 16.95
N ASP A 184 -22.25 -26.92 15.76
CA ASP A 184 -21.57 -28.11 15.25
C ASP A 184 -20.18 -27.77 14.73
N PRO A 185 -19.18 -28.67 14.87
CA PRO A 185 -17.87 -28.47 14.27
C PRO A 185 -17.96 -28.37 12.74
N VAL A 186 -17.24 -27.43 12.15
CA VAL A 186 -17.13 -27.30 10.69
C VAL A 186 -15.94 -28.14 10.21
N GLU A 187 -16.23 -29.17 9.41
CA GLU A 187 -15.19 -30.02 8.82
C GLU A 187 -14.39 -29.26 7.73
N ASN A 188 -13.08 -29.50 7.67
CA ASN A 188 -12.14 -28.87 6.72
C ASN A 188 -12.09 -27.33 6.79
N ALA A 189 -12.40 -26.75 7.95
CA ALA A 189 -12.23 -25.33 8.16
C ALA A 189 -10.74 -24.94 8.05
N SER A 190 -10.44 -24.02 7.14
CA SER A 190 -9.12 -23.40 7.07
C SER A 190 -8.92 -22.46 8.26
N VAL A 191 -7.90 -22.71 9.08
CA VAL A 191 -7.52 -21.85 10.21
C VAL A 191 -6.18 -21.20 9.87
N GLY A 192 -6.13 -19.87 9.86
CA GLY A 192 -4.87 -19.13 9.86
C GLY A 192 -4.38 -18.92 11.28
N SER A 193 -3.08 -19.08 11.51
CA SER A 193 -2.45 -18.83 12.81
C SER A 193 -1.27 -17.87 12.65
N SER A 194 -1.30 -16.76 13.39
CA SER A 194 -0.18 -15.84 13.60
C SER A 194 0.06 -15.70 15.10
N GLY A 195 1.32 -15.71 15.53
CA GLY A 195 1.67 -15.60 16.95
C GLY A 195 2.94 -14.79 17.16
N SER A 196 2.99 -14.04 18.25
CA SER A 196 4.19 -13.38 18.76
C SER A 196 4.53 -13.95 20.13
N PHE A 197 5.75 -14.44 20.32
CA PHE A 197 6.25 -14.91 21.61
C PHE A 197 7.23 -13.88 22.16
N GLY A 198 6.93 -13.28 23.31
CA GLY A 198 7.82 -12.36 24.01
C GLY A 198 8.18 -12.94 25.37
N ALA A 199 9.48 -12.97 25.69
CA ALA A 199 9.92 -13.24 27.05
C ALA A 199 9.91 -11.92 27.83
N ASP A 200 9.10 -11.81 28.88
CA ASP A 200 9.25 -10.75 29.86
C ASP A 200 10.42 -11.10 30.78
N ASP A 201 11.57 -10.47 30.57
CA ASP A 201 12.67 -10.54 31.53
C ASP A 201 12.26 -9.70 32.74
N GLY A 202 11.57 -10.32 33.70
CA GLY A 202 11.08 -9.72 34.94
C GLY A 202 12.18 -8.93 35.67
N GLY A 203 12.28 -7.64 35.36
CA GLY A 203 13.22 -6.69 35.94
C GLY A 203 12.86 -6.33 37.37
N GLY A 204 12.97 -7.29 38.29
CA GLY A 204 12.92 -7.05 39.72
C GLY A 204 14.19 -6.35 40.20
N ARG A 205 14.20 -5.01 40.19
CA ARG A 205 15.18 -4.24 40.97
C ARG A 205 14.83 -4.36 42.45
N GLY A 206 15.41 -5.36 43.12
CA GLY A 206 15.49 -5.39 44.58
C GLY A 206 16.28 -4.17 45.08
N ARG A 207 15.68 -3.43 46.01
CA ARG A 207 16.36 -2.46 46.88
C ARG A 207 16.68 -3.12 48.21
#